data_AF-A0A955PDQ6-F1
#
_entry.id   AF-A0A955PDQ6-F1
#
_cell.length_a   1.000
_cell.length_b   1.000
_cell.length_c   1.000
_cell.angle_alpha   90.00
_cell.angle_beta   90.00
_cell.angle_gamma   90.00
#
_symmetry.space_group_name_H-M   'P 1'
#
loop_
_entity.id
_entity.type
_entity.pdbx_description
1 polymer ?
#
loop_
_entity_poly.entity_id
_entity_poly.type
_entity_poly.pdbx_seq_one_letter_code
_entity_poly.pdbx_strand_id
1 'polypeptide(L)'
;ADRHIKTIEDLAVYAPEMRIGGDYEFFGRPEWTSLEEAYDLKFSEQKSLDSTLMYQALVEGQVDVISAFSSDGRIAAFNLTVLEDPKQALPPYDAILLLSSKAARDKDLVEALRPLVGAIGDQAMREANKIVDVDKGSIAEAANFLSSGIEEPKKARD
;
A
#
# COMPACT_ATOMS: atom_id res chain seq x y z
N ALA A 1 -22.65 -9.43 14.93
CA ALA A 1 -21.54 -10.00 15.71
C ALA A 1 -20.26 -9.51 15.07
N ASP A 2 -19.32 -8.99 15.86
CA ASP A 2 -18.03 -8.52 15.36
C ASP A 2 -17.27 -9.74 14.80
N ARG A 3 -16.98 -9.75 13.49
CA ARG A 3 -16.44 -10.93 12.79
C ARG A 3 -14.93 -11.12 13.03
N HIS A 4 -14.28 -10.17 13.72
CA HIS A 4 -12.85 -10.21 14.06
C HIS A 4 -11.91 -10.58 12.89
N ILE A 5 -12.21 -10.11 11.68
CA ILE A 5 -11.41 -10.36 10.48
C ILE A 5 -10.16 -9.49 10.54
N LYS A 6 -8.97 -10.12 10.59
CA LYS A 6 -7.68 -9.42 10.61
C LYS A 6 -6.76 -9.83 9.48
N THR A 7 -6.95 -11.03 8.96
CA THR A 7 -6.15 -11.60 7.87
C THR A 7 -7.03 -11.92 6.67
N ILE A 8 -6.41 -12.10 5.50
CA ILE A 8 -7.10 -12.61 4.30
C ILE A 8 -7.58 -14.05 4.53
N GLU A 9 -6.91 -14.82 5.39
CA GLU A 9 -7.35 -16.16 5.78
C GLU A 9 -8.66 -16.13 6.59
N ASP A 10 -8.79 -15.20 7.54
CA ASP A 10 -10.05 -14.98 8.25
C ASP A 10 -11.17 -14.56 7.29
N LEU A 11 -10.82 -13.70 6.32
CA LEU A 11 -11.77 -13.20 5.33
C LEU A 11 -12.30 -14.33 4.44
N ALA A 12 -11.47 -15.27 4.04
CA ALA A 12 -11.84 -16.35 3.13
C ALA A 12 -13.05 -17.17 3.63
N VAL A 13 -13.19 -17.31 4.95
CA VAL A 13 -14.34 -17.99 5.59
C VAL A 13 -15.68 -17.29 5.27
N TYR A 14 -15.66 -15.97 5.13
CA TYR A 14 -16.84 -15.14 4.92
C TYR A 14 -17.00 -14.63 3.49
N ALA A 15 -15.95 -14.74 2.67
CA ALA A 15 -15.95 -14.27 1.29
C ALA A 15 -17.19 -14.72 0.49
N PRO A 16 -17.70 -15.96 0.61
CA PRO A 16 -18.89 -16.40 -0.15
C PRO A 16 -20.18 -15.64 0.17
N GLU A 17 -20.22 -14.86 1.25
CA GLU A 17 -21.35 -14.00 1.64
C GLU A 17 -21.06 -12.51 1.39
N MET A 18 -19.85 -12.18 0.95
CA MET A 18 -19.35 -10.80 0.79
C MET A 18 -19.18 -10.44 -0.68
N ARG A 19 -19.20 -9.15 -0.97
CA ARG A 19 -18.96 -8.57 -2.30
C ARG A 19 -17.65 -7.81 -2.25
N ILE A 20 -16.76 -8.07 -3.22
CA ILE A 20 -15.50 -7.34 -3.35
C ILE A 20 -15.60 -6.27 -4.43
N GLY A 21 -15.10 -5.08 -4.13
CA GLY A 21 -14.85 -4.01 -5.09
C GLY A 21 -13.37 -3.95 -5.46
N GLY A 22 -13.07 -3.74 -6.73
CA GLY A 22 -11.70 -3.54 -7.19
C GLY A 22 -11.69 -2.82 -8.51
N ASP A 23 -10.60 -2.15 -8.84
CA ASP A 23 -10.45 -1.62 -10.18
C ASP A 23 -10.29 -2.76 -11.21
N TYR A 24 -10.63 -2.48 -12.46
CA TYR A 24 -10.59 -3.47 -13.53
C TYR A 24 -9.17 -4.00 -13.77
N GLU A 25 -8.14 -3.18 -13.56
CA GLU A 25 -6.77 -3.63 -13.75
C GLU A 25 -6.37 -4.64 -12.68
N PHE A 26 -6.75 -4.41 -11.43
CA PHE A 26 -6.42 -5.29 -10.32
C PHE A 26 -6.97 -6.70 -10.53
N PHE A 27 -8.25 -6.85 -10.92
CA PHE A 27 -8.81 -8.17 -11.20
C PHE A 27 -8.20 -8.87 -12.43
N GLY A 28 -7.58 -8.12 -13.33
CA GLY A 28 -6.85 -8.65 -14.49
C GLY A 28 -5.41 -9.06 -14.20
N ARG A 29 -4.89 -8.78 -12.99
CA ARG A 29 -3.50 -9.03 -12.62
C ARG A 29 -3.28 -10.45 -12.10
N PRO A 30 -2.12 -11.08 -12.39
CA PRO A 30 -1.76 -12.38 -11.79
C PRO A 30 -1.81 -12.39 -10.26
N GLU A 31 -1.58 -11.23 -9.62
CA GLU A 31 -1.67 -11.04 -8.18
C GLU A 31 -3.08 -11.36 -7.63
N TRP A 32 -4.15 -11.01 -8.36
CA TRP A 32 -5.52 -11.35 -7.95
C TRP A 32 -5.75 -12.85 -8.01
N THR A 33 -5.35 -13.50 -9.11
CA THR A 33 -5.41 -14.96 -9.23
C THR A 33 -4.60 -15.67 -8.15
N SER A 34 -3.41 -15.14 -7.81
CA SER A 34 -2.56 -15.69 -6.74
C SER A 34 -3.25 -15.63 -5.38
N LEU A 35 -3.99 -14.55 -5.09
CA LEU A 35 -4.81 -14.42 -3.88
C LEU A 35 -5.96 -15.44 -3.86
N GLU A 36 -6.70 -15.58 -4.96
CA GLU A 36 -7.79 -16.55 -5.09
C GLU A 36 -7.30 -17.97 -4.82
N GLU A 37 -6.17 -18.36 -5.42
CA GLU A 37 -5.57 -19.70 -5.27
C GLU A 37 -4.99 -19.94 -3.86
N ALA A 38 -4.29 -18.96 -3.29
CA ALA A 38 -3.63 -19.13 -1.99
C ALA A 38 -4.63 -19.27 -0.83
N TYR A 39 -5.80 -18.63 -0.93
CA TYR A 39 -6.79 -18.57 0.14
C TYR A 39 -8.11 -19.29 -0.16
N ASP A 40 -8.26 -19.89 -1.34
CA ASP A 40 -9.56 -20.33 -1.88
C ASP A 40 -10.61 -19.20 -1.82
N LEU A 41 -10.15 -17.99 -2.14
CA LEU A 41 -10.92 -16.76 -1.91
C LEU A 41 -12.02 -16.62 -2.96
N LYS A 42 -13.27 -16.90 -2.55
CA LYS A 42 -14.43 -16.89 -3.44
C LYS A 42 -15.49 -15.93 -2.93
N PHE A 43 -15.62 -14.78 -3.59
CA PHE A 43 -16.64 -13.80 -3.26
C PHE A 43 -18.01 -14.14 -3.86
N SER A 44 -19.09 -13.68 -3.23
CA SER A 44 -20.44 -13.76 -3.81
C SER A 44 -20.57 -12.93 -5.09
N GLU A 45 -19.84 -11.80 -5.16
CA GLU A 45 -19.85 -10.88 -6.28
C GLU A 45 -18.50 -10.14 -6.35
N GLN A 46 -17.99 -9.95 -7.57
CA GLN A 46 -16.86 -9.08 -7.87
C GLN A 46 -17.37 -7.87 -8.67
N LYS A 47 -17.16 -6.66 -8.16
CA LYS A 47 -17.57 -5.40 -8.80
C LYS A 47 -16.36 -4.62 -9.26
N SER A 48 -16.25 -4.42 -10.57
CA SER A 48 -15.30 -3.44 -11.13
C SER A 48 -15.77 -2.03 -10.81
N LEU A 49 -14.96 -1.27 -10.08
CA LEU A 49 -15.24 0.09 -9.66
C LEU A 49 -14.09 1.01 -10.09
N ASP A 50 -14.39 2.29 -10.28
CA ASP A 50 -13.35 3.31 -10.39
C ASP A 50 -12.60 3.42 -9.04
N SER A 51 -11.27 3.52 -9.08
CA SER A 51 -10.42 3.55 -7.88
C SER A 51 -10.72 4.76 -6.96
N THR A 52 -11.29 5.82 -7.52
CA THR A 52 -11.74 6.99 -6.76
C THR A 52 -13.01 6.70 -5.95
N LEU A 53 -13.84 5.75 -6.39
CA LEU A 53 -15.14 5.42 -5.80
C LEU A 53 -15.11 4.21 -4.85
N MET A 54 -14.06 3.38 -4.87
CA MET A 54 -14.00 2.14 -4.09
C MET A 54 -14.25 2.35 -2.58
N TYR A 55 -13.58 3.33 -1.98
CA TYR A 55 -13.74 3.61 -0.55
C TYR A 55 -15.15 4.10 -0.20
N GLN A 56 -15.76 4.90 -1.07
CA GLN A 56 -17.13 5.35 -0.87
C GLN A 56 -18.11 4.18 -1.00
N ALA A 57 -17.92 3.32 -2.00
CA ALA A 57 -18.72 2.11 -2.18
C ALA A 57 -18.63 1.17 -0.96
N LEU A 58 -17.46 1.07 -0.32
CA LEU A 58 -17.28 0.31 0.92
C LEU A 58 -18.05 0.93 2.09
N VAL A 59 -17.89 2.23 2.32
CA VAL A 59 -18.53 2.95 3.44
C VAL A 59 -20.05 3.01 3.29
N GLU A 60 -20.56 3.08 2.06
CA GLU A 60 -21.99 3.03 1.74
C GLU A 60 -22.57 1.60 1.73
N GLY A 61 -21.75 0.57 1.93
CA GLY A 61 -22.18 -0.83 1.95
C GLY A 61 -22.60 -1.38 0.59
N GLN A 62 -22.11 -0.79 -0.51
CA GLN A 62 -22.30 -1.32 -1.86
C GLN A 62 -21.40 -2.53 -2.15
N VAL A 63 -20.26 -2.59 -1.46
CA VAL A 63 -19.31 -3.71 -1.36
C VAL A 63 -18.89 -3.87 0.10
N ASP A 64 -18.37 -5.04 0.45
CA ASP A 64 -17.99 -5.39 1.83
C ASP A 64 -16.47 -5.43 2.02
N VAL A 65 -15.73 -5.56 0.91
CA VAL A 65 -14.25 -5.57 0.84
C VAL A 65 -13.81 -4.78 -0.40
N ILE A 66 -12.65 -4.14 -0.35
CA ILE A 66 -12.03 -3.53 -1.54
C ILE A 66 -10.57 -3.92 -1.69
N SER A 67 -10.04 -3.90 -2.92
CA SER A 67 -8.60 -3.78 -3.15
C SER A 67 -8.13 -2.38 -2.73
N ALA A 68 -6.97 -2.30 -2.07
CA ALA A 68 -6.40 -1.05 -1.58
C ALA A 68 -4.89 -1.13 -1.53
N PHE A 69 -4.22 0.00 -1.78
CA PHE A 69 -2.83 0.17 -1.42
C PHE A 69 -2.74 0.39 0.09
N SER A 70 -1.90 -0.38 0.78
CA SER A 70 -1.76 -0.32 2.25
C SER A 70 -1.32 1.05 2.77
N SER A 71 -0.78 1.89 1.88
CA SER A 71 -0.30 3.24 2.14
C SER A 71 -1.31 4.36 1.86
N ASP A 72 -2.54 4.04 1.44
CA ASP A 72 -3.58 5.03 1.08
C ASP A 72 -4.16 5.74 2.32
N GLY A 73 -4.15 7.07 2.33
CA GLY A 73 -4.61 7.87 3.46
C GLY A 73 -6.10 7.70 3.80
N ARG A 74 -6.93 7.28 2.82
CA ARG A 74 -8.37 7.07 3.02
C ARG A 74 -8.67 5.93 4.00
N ILE A 75 -7.75 4.98 4.16
CA ILE A 75 -7.87 3.90 5.14
C ILE A 75 -8.03 4.47 6.55
N ALA A 76 -7.17 5.42 6.93
CA ALA A 76 -7.25 6.09 8.22
C ALA A 76 -8.48 7.01 8.31
N ALA A 77 -8.78 7.77 7.25
CA ALA A 77 -9.90 8.71 7.22
C ALA A 77 -11.26 8.03 7.43
N PHE A 78 -11.43 6.80 6.91
CA PHE A 78 -12.66 6.01 7.05
C PHE A 78 -12.58 4.97 8.17
N ASN A 79 -11.52 4.97 9.00
CA ASN A 79 -11.30 4.00 10.07
C ASN A 79 -11.43 2.54 9.60
N LEU A 80 -10.80 2.23 8.46
CA LEU A 80 -10.83 0.91 7.83
C LEU A 80 -9.69 0.04 8.35
N THR A 81 -9.90 -1.27 8.30
CA THR A 81 -8.88 -2.26 8.68
C THR A 81 -8.22 -2.82 7.43
N VAL A 82 -6.89 -2.77 7.37
CA VAL A 82 -6.09 -3.48 6.37
C VAL A 82 -5.93 -4.93 6.82
N LEU A 83 -6.18 -5.87 5.92
CA LEU A 83 -6.03 -7.29 6.22
C LEU A 83 -4.60 -7.75 5.94
N GLU A 84 -4.03 -8.50 6.87
CA GLU A 84 -2.71 -9.11 6.70
C GLU A 84 -2.78 -10.27 5.69
N ASP A 85 -1.71 -10.43 4.88
CA ASP A 85 -1.53 -11.51 3.92
C ASP A 85 -0.51 -12.55 4.47
N PRO A 86 -0.93 -13.45 5.39
CA PRO A 86 -0.01 -14.38 6.05
C PRO A 86 0.67 -15.38 5.12
N LYS A 87 0.06 -15.70 3.96
CA LYS A 87 0.62 -16.59 2.93
C LYS A 87 1.52 -15.88 1.92
N GLN A 88 1.65 -14.54 2.02
CA GLN A 88 2.46 -13.72 1.12
C GLN A 88 2.10 -13.98 -0.35
N ALA A 89 0.81 -14.06 -0.63
CA ALA A 89 0.29 -14.28 -1.98
C ALA A 89 0.49 -13.04 -2.88
N LEU A 90 0.51 -11.85 -2.29
CA LEU A 90 0.93 -10.63 -2.96
C LEU A 90 2.46 -10.51 -2.97
N PRO A 91 3.07 -10.12 -4.10
CA PRO A 91 4.50 -9.88 -4.15
C PRO A 91 4.90 -8.73 -3.22
N PRO A 92 6.13 -8.75 -2.66
CA PRO A 92 6.63 -7.62 -1.89
C PRO A 92 6.82 -6.42 -2.83
N TYR A 93 6.02 -5.36 -2.64
CA TYR A 93 6.16 -4.09 -3.36
C TYR A 93 7.11 -3.15 -2.62
N ASP A 94 8.33 -3.61 -2.37
CA ASP A 94 9.36 -2.78 -1.75
C ASP A 94 9.80 -1.67 -2.71
N ALA A 95 9.92 -0.45 -2.19
CA ALA A 95 10.48 0.66 -2.95
C ALA A 95 11.98 0.45 -3.14
N ILE A 96 12.42 0.40 -4.40
CA ILE A 96 13.84 0.21 -4.76
C ILE A 96 14.40 1.43 -5.48
N LEU A 97 15.66 1.77 -5.17
CA LEU A 97 16.42 2.76 -5.91
C LEU A 97 17.17 2.06 -7.05
N LEU A 98 16.86 2.44 -8.29
CA LEU A 98 17.53 1.93 -9.48
C LEU A 98 18.43 3.00 -10.10
N LEU A 99 19.72 2.68 -10.25
CA LEU A 99 20.70 3.54 -10.90
C LEU A 99 21.15 2.91 -12.22
N SER A 100 21.27 3.73 -13.26
CA SER A 100 21.93 3.30 -14.50
C SER A 100 23.40 2.97 -14.25
N SER A 101 24.01 2.13 -15.09
CA SER A 101 25.43 1.78 -14.98
C SER A 101 26.38 2.99 -15.01
N LYS A 102 25.95 4.11 -15.61
CA LYS A 102 26.69 5.37 -15.58
C LYS A 102 26.55 6.06 -14.23
N ALA A 103 25.32 6.21 -13.72
CA ALA A 103 25.04 6.86 -12.45
C ALA A 103 25.65 6.10 -11.25
N ALA A 104 25.65 4.76 -11.30
CA ALA A 104 26.24 3.92 -10.26
C ALA A 104 27.78 4.08 -10.14
N ARG A 105 28.45 4.69 -11.12
CA ARG A 105 29.89 4.99 -11.06
C ARG A 105 30.19 6.34 -10.38
N ASP A 106 29.18 7.19 -10.22
CA ASP A 106 29.28 8.44 -9.49
C ASP A 106 29.19 8.16 -7.98
N LYS A 107 30.33 8.23 -7.30
CA LYS A 107 30.42 7.91 -5.88
C LYS A 107 29.66 8.91 -5.01
N ASP A 108 29.66 10.18 -5.38
CA ASP A 108 29.01 11.22 -4.58
C ASP A 108 27.49 11.05 -4.66
N LEU A 109 26.97 10.70 -5.84
CA LEU A 109 25.56 10.34 -6.00
C LEU A 109 25.18 9.11 -5.17
N VAL A 110 25.98 8.04 -5.22
CA VAL A 110 25.71 6.81 -4.47
C VAL A 110 25.72 7.07 -2.97
N GLU A 111 26.70 7.83 -2.46
CA GLU A 111 26.78 8.18 -1.04
C GLU A 111 25.64 9.11 -0.61
N ALA A 112 25.18 10.02 -1.47
CA ALA A 112 24.03 10.86 -1.17
C ALA A 112 22.71 10.07 -1.06
N LEU A 113 22.57 8.99 -1.84
CA LEU A 113 21.36 8.16 -1.84
C LEU A 113 21.37 7.04 -0.80
N ARG A 114 22.55 6.60 -0.35
CA ARG A 114 22.71 5.48 0.60
C ARG A 114 21.88 5.62 1.88
N PRO A 115 21.76 6.80 2.51
CA PRO A 115 20.96 6.96 3.73
C PRO A 115 19.47 6.69 3.55
N LEU A 116 18.95 6.74 2.31
CA LEU A 116 17.54 6.46 2.04
C LEU A 116 17.19 4.97 2.19
N VAL A 117 18.17 4.09 2.06
CA VAL A 117 17.96 2.64 2.05
C VAL A 117 17.56 2.16 3.45
N GLY A 118 16.32 1.70 3.60
CA GLY A 118 15.78 1.20 4.86
C GLY A 118 15.36 2.28 5.86
N ALA A 119 15.46 3.58 5.50
CA ALA A 119 15.11 4.67 6.40
C ALA A 119 13.60 4.95 6.47
N ILE A 120 12.84 4.54 5.45
CA ILE A 120 11.40 4.81 5.35
C ILE A 120 10.61 3.52 5.52
N GLY A 121 10.01 3.35 6.70
CA GLY A 121 9.09 2.24 6.98
C GLY A 121 7.64 2.56 6.62
N ASP A 122 6.79 1.53 6.59
CA ASP A 122 5.39 1.61 6.18
C ASP A 122 4.58 2.68 6.91
N GLN A 123 4.78 2.82 8.22
CA GLN A 123 4.06 3.80 9.04
C GLN A 123 4.43 5.24 8.64
N ALA A 124 5.71 5.51 8.40
CA ALA A 124 6.16 6.83 7.96
C ALA A 124 5.61 7.15 6.56
N MET A 125 5.59 6.17 5.66
CA MET A 125 5.04 6.35 4.31
C MET A 125 3.52 6.61 4.33
N ARG A 126 2.76 5.90 5.19
CA ARG A 126 1.32 6.14 5.38
C ARG A 126 1.03 7.57 5.83
N GLU A 127 1.80 8.09 6.79
CA GLU A 127 1.64 9.47 7.26
C GLU A 127 2.00 10.48 6.17
N ALA A 128 3.06 10.22 5.41
CA ALA A 128 3.45 11.08 4.28
C ALA A 128 2.36 11.13 3.19
N ASN A 129 1.74 10.00 2.85
CA ASN A 129 0.64 9.97 1.88
C ASN A 129 -0.61 10.67 2.41
N LYS A 130 -0.92 10.52 3.71
CA LYS A 130 -2.04 11.23 4.35
C LYS A 130 -1.95 12.75 4.17
N ILE A 131 -0.74 13.33 4.30
CA ILE A 131 -0.51 14.77 4.10
C ILE A 131 -1.04 15.21 2.73
N VAL A 132 -0.81 14.43 1.67
CA VAL A 132 -1.23 14.76 0.31
C VAL A 132 -2.70 14.42 0.07
N ASP A 133 -3.09 13.19 0.38
CA ASP A 133 -4.39 12.64 -0.03
C ASP A 133 -5.55 13.20 0.79
N VAL A 134 -5.32 13.39 2.10
CA VAL A 134 -6.33 13.76 3.08
C VAL A 134 -6.20 15.22 3.47
N ASP A 135 -5.00 15.63 3.92
CA ASP A 135 -4.78 16.98 4.44
C ASP A 135 -4.62 18.04 3.33
N LYS A 136 -4.58 17.59 2.06
CA LYS A 136 -4.41 18.43 0.87
C LYS A 136 -3.14 19.27 0.88
N GLY A 137 -2.12 18.81 1.61
CA GLY A 137 -0.77 19.33 1.56
C GLY A 137 -0.08 18.98 0.24
N SER A 138 1.11 19.54 0.06
CA SER A 138 1.95 19.33 -1.11
C SER A 138 2.84 18.09 -0.98
N ILE A 139 3.26 17.55 -2.12
CA ILE A 139 4.26 16.46 -2.19
C ILE A 139 5.58 16.90 -1.53
N ALA A 140 5.93 18.18 -1.62
CA ALA A 140 7.14 18.72 -0.99
C ALA A 140 7.05 18.67 0.55
N GLU A 141 5.88 18.95 1.13
CA GLU A 141 5.67 18.82 2.58
C GLU A 141 5.76 17.36 3.03
N ALA A 142 5.15 16.43 2.29
CA ALA A 142 5.28 15.00 2.56
C ALA A 142 6.74 14.51 2.46
N ALA A 143 7.48 14.96 1.45
CA ALA A 143 8.90 14.64 1.30
C ALA A 143 9.76 15.21 2.44
N ASN A 144 9.46 16.42 2.91
CA ASN A 144 10.15 17.04 4.05
C ASN A 144 9.85 16.31 5.36
N PHE A 145 8.62 15.83 5.54
CA PHE A 145 8.27 14.97 6.67
C PHE A 145 9.13 13.70 6.67
N LEU A 146 9.23 13.01 5.53
CA LEU A 146 10.05 11.81 5.40
C LEU A 146 11.54 12.09 5.61
N SER A 147 12.07 13.17 5.05
CA SER A 147 13.50 13.49 5.14
C SER A 147 13.96 13.84 6.56
N SER A 148 13.07 14.37 7.40
CA SER A 148 13.39 14.70 8.80
C SER A 148 13.82 13.50 9.65
N GLY A 149 13.46 12.28 9.25
CA GLY A 149 13.83 11.04 9.92
C GLY A 149 15.07 10.35 9.34
N ILE A 150 15.70 10.90 8.31
CA ILE A 150 16.84 10.28 7.62
C ILE A 150 18.14 10.87 8.15
N GLU A 151 19.04 10.03 8.67
CA GLU A 151 20.36 10.49 9.10
C GLU A 151 21.15 11.08 7.93
N GLU A 152 21.67 12.29 8.09
CA GLU A 152 22.54 12.88 7.06
C GLU A 152 23.83 12.07 6.89
N PRO A 153 24.34 11.91 5.65
CA PRO A 153 25.62 11.27 5.44
C PRO A 153 26.70 12.10 6.14
N LYS A 154 27.49 11.45 7.02
CA LYS A 154 28.63 12.09 7.68
C LYS A 154 29.55 12.64 6.60
N LYS A 155 29.62 13.97 6.45
CA LYS A 155 30.58 14.63 5.56
C LYS A 155 31.96 14.02 5.81
N ALA A 156 32.55 13.42 4.78
CA ALA A 156 33.95 13.04 4.82
C ALA A 156 34.74 14.31 5.16
N ARG A 157 35.50 14.26 6.25
CA ARG A 157 36.44 15.34 6.57
C ARG A 157 37.53 15.32 5.49
N ASP A 158 37.76 16.49 4.90
CA ASP A 158 38.85 16.77 3.96
C ASP A 158 40.23 16.39 4.54
#